data_AF-A0A084XZY7-F1
#
_entry.id   AF-A0A084XZY7-F1
#
_cell.length_a   1.000
_cell.length_b   1.000
_cell.length_c   1.000
_cell.angle_alpha   90.00
_cell.angle_beta   90.00
_cell.angle_gamma   90.00
#
_symmetry.space_group_name_H-M   'P 1'
#
loop_
_entity.id
_entity.type
_entity.pdbx_description
1 polymer ?
#
loop_
_entity_poly.entity_id
_entity_poly.type
_entity_poly.pdbx_seq_one_letter_code
_entity_poly.pdbx_strand_id
1 'polypeptide(L)'
;MLTTTARRLGRATAIVLLITGTASAETTYRWIDPKSGGTIISDLPPPPGARQVMKYSSTTGVDEQQLPYAVRQASEKFPVILYTNTGCVTCKQARSLLNGRGVPFTEKMLTSEEEIAELGRQLGGESLLPSISVGRQSARGFAPATWNELLDAAGYPANTPQRAKPSRGAAVE
;
A
#
# COMPACT_ATOMS: atom_id res chain seq x y z
N MET A 1 -37.80 -65.98 -14.53
CA MET A 1 -39.10 -65.60 -13.91
C MET A 1 -39.07 -66.06 -12.47
N LEU A 2 -39.06 -65.15 -11.50
CA LEU A 2 -39.70 -65.29 -10.18
C LEU A 2 -39.51 -63.98 -9.40
N THR A 3 -40.63 -63.48 -8.89
CA THR A 3 -40.85 -62.27 -8.10
C THR A 3 -40.18 -62.32 -6.73
N THR A 4 -39.82 -61.17 -6.14
CA THR A 4 -39.70 -60.87 -4.68
C THR A 4 -38.91 -59.56 -4.51
N THR A 5 -39.16 -58.58 -3.64
CA THR A 5 -40.24 -58.17 -2.73
C THR A 5 -39.81 -56.79 -2.20
N ALA A 6 -40.73 -55.83 -2.13
CA ALA A 6 -40.49 -54.55 -1.48
C ALA A 6 -40.13 -54.75 0.01
N ARG A 7 -39.09 -54.07 0.51
CA ARG A 7 -38.80 -54.05 1.96
C ARG A 7 -38.33 -52.69 2.47
N ARG A 8 -39.32 -52.01 3.07
CA ARG A 8 -39.31 -51.34 4.38
C ARG A 8 -38.42 -50.11 4.58
N LEU A 9 -39.13 -48.99 4.81
CA LEU A 9 -38.70 -47.84 5.61
C LEU A 9 -37.98 -48.29 6.89
N GLY A 10 -36.86 -47.64 7.20
CA GLY A 10 -36.26 -47.74 8.52
C GLY A 10 -35.00 -46.89 8.69
N ARG A 11 -35.15 -45.85 9.52
CA ARG A 11 -34.13 -45.21 10.39
C ARG A 11 -33.30 -44.06 9.83
N ALA A 12 -33.79 -42.87 10.21
CA ALA A 12 -33.06 -41.69 10.66
C ALA A 12 -31.54 -41.84 10.77
N THR A 13 -30.82 -41.05 9.97
CA THR A 13 -29.45 -40.65 10.27
C THR A 13 -29.39 -39.13 10.15
N ALA A 14 -29.12 -38.47 11.27
CA ALA A 14 -29.04 -37.02 11.39
C ALA A 14 -27.90 -36.46 10.52
N ILE A 15 -28.25 -35.62 9.54
CA ILE A 15 -27.26 -34.85 8.77
C ILE A 15 -26.95 -33.59 9.59
N VAL A 16 -25.82 -33.62 10.27
CA VAL A 16 -25.18 -32.41 10.83
C VAL A 16 -24.67 -31.60 9.65
N LEU A 17 -25.41 -30.56 9.28
CA LEU A 17 -25.01 -29.61 8.24
C LEU A 17 -23.99 -28.64 8.86
N LEU A 18 -22.70 -28.84 8.58
CA LEU A 18 -21.66 -27.86 8.83
C LEU A 18 -21.93 -26.63 7.94
N ILE A 19 -22.43 -25.56 8.54
CA ILE A 19 -22.50 -24.24 7.91
C ILE A 19 -21.07 -23.68 7.92
N THR A 20 -20.36 -23.85 6.81
CA THR A 20 -19.10 -23.14 6.54
C THR A 20 -19.44 -21.67 6.32
N GLY A 21 -19.10 -20.82 7.30
CA GLY A 21 -19.23 -19.38 7.16
C GLY A 21 -18.28 -18.89 6.05
N THR A 22 -18.85 -18.45 4.93
CA THR A 22 -18.10 -17.68 3.94
C THR A 22 -17.81 -16.31 4.54
N ALA A 23 -16.56 -16.13 4.97
CA ALA A 23 -16.02 -14.83 5.33
C ALA A 23 -16.20 -13.90 4.12
N SER A 24 -17.14 -12.96 4.21
CA SER A 24 -17.31 -11.92 3.20
C SER A 24 -16.15 -10.95 3.36
N ALA A 25 -15.44 -10.67 2.27
CA ALA A 25 -14.46 -9.60 2.22
C ALA A 25 -15.22 -8.27 2.42
N GLU A 26 -15.21 -7.75 3.64
CA GLU A 26 -15.97 -6.55 4.00
C GLU A 26 -15.45 -5.36 3.20
N THR A 27 -16.30 -4.86 2.31
CA THR A 27 -16.03 -3.65 1.55
C THR A 27 -16.77 -2.52 2.23
N THR A 28 -16.04 -1.73 3.01
CA THR A 28 -16.60 -0.58 3.73
C THR A 28 -16.44 0.66 2.88
N TYR A 29 -17.48 1.48 2.80
CA TYR A 29 -17.49 2.76 2.10
C TYR A 29 -17.48 3.90 3.10
N ARG A 30 -16.83 5.00 2.74
CA ARG A 30 -16.88 6.27 3.48
C ARG A 30 -17.24 7.39 2.53
N TRP A 31 -18.20 8.24 2.88
CA TRP A 31 -18.48 9.44 2.08
C TRP A 31 -18.92 10.59 2.95
N ILE A 32 -18.89 11.81 2.39
CA ILE A 32 -19.49 12.98 3.01
C ILE A 32 -20.93 13.09 2.52
N ASP A 33 -21.86 13.08 3.47
CA ASP A 33 -23.27 13.26 3.19
C ASP A 33 -23.51 14.69 2.66
N PRO A 34 -24.07 14.84 1.45
CA PRO A 34 -24.23 16.14 0.82
C PRO A 34 -25.26 17.04 1.51
N LYS A 35 -26.09 16.51 2.42
CA LYS A 35 -27.14 17.26 3.13
C LYS A 35 -26.69 17.75 4.50
N SER A 36 -25.96 16.92 5.23
CA SER A 36 -25.51 17.17 6.61
C SER A 36 -24.04 17.57 6.69
N GLY A 37 -23.24 17.30 5.64
CA GLY A 37 -21.78 17.48 5.66
C GLY A 37 -21.04 16.49 6.58
N GLY A 38 -21.75 15.54 7.18
CA GLY A 38 -21.19 14.52 8.06
C GLY A 38 -20.48 13.41 7.28
N THR A 39 -19.47 12.81 7.89
CA THR A 39 -18.85 11.58 7.36
C THR A 39 -19.73 10.38 7.69
N ILE A 40 -20.14 9.63 6.66
CA ILE A 40 -20.88 8.37 6.79
C ILE A 40 -19.94 7.22 6.45
N ILE A 41 -19.92 6.19 7.30
CA ILE A 41 -19.25 4.92 7.06
C ILE A 41 -20.34 3.86 6.87
N SER A 42 -20.32 3.11 5.79
CA SER A 42 -21.33 2.07 5.52
C SER A 42 -20.78 0.97 4.64
N ASP A 43 -21.20 -0.27 4.85
CA ASP A 43 -20.88 -1.40 3.96
C ASP A 43 -21.77 -1.45 2.72
N LEU A 44 -22.69 -0.48 2.57
CA LEU A 44 -23.51 -0.30 1.38
C LEU A 44 -22.90 0.74 0.44
N PRO A 45 -23.07 0.57 -0.90
CA PRO A 45 -22.61 1.55 -1.86
C PRO A 45 -23.31 2.91 -1.62
N PRO A 46 -22.59 4.03 -1.83
CA PRO A 46 -23.11 5.35 -1.54
C PRO A 46 -24.25 5.75 -2.49
N PRO A 47 -25.21 6.58 -2.03
CA PRO A 47 -26.30 7.07 -2.87
C PRO A 47 -25.79 8.04 -3.96
N PRO A 48 -26.52 8.18 -5.08
CA PRO A 48 -26.18 9.14 -6.13
C PRO A 48 -26.16 10.57 -5.58
N GLY A 49 -25.06 11.28 -5.76
CA GLY A 49 -24.83 12.62 -5.22
C GLY A 49 -23.93 12.68 -3.97
N ALA A 50 -23.49 11.54 -3.44
CA ALA A 50 -22.47 11.49 -2.39
C ALA A 50 -21.14 12.11 -2.86
N ARG A 51 -20.51 12.90 -1.99
CA ARG A 51 -19.21 13.54 -2.27
C ARG A 51 -18.11 12.84 -1.49
N GLN A 52 -16.89 12.83 -2.05
CA GLN A 52 -15.70 12.22 -1.43
C GLN A 52 -15.91 10.75 -1.03
N VAL A 53 -16.42 9.95 -1.96
CA VAL A 53 -16.60 8.50 -1.76
C VAL A 53 -15.22 7.82 -1.72
N MET A 54 -14.96 7.10 -0.64
CA MET A 54 -13.84 6.18 -0.48
C MET A 54 -14.37 4.75 -0.35
N LYS A 55 -13.64 3.80 -0.93
CA LYS A 55 -13.92 2.37 -0.85
C LYS A 55 -12.75 1.68 -0.17
N TYR A 56 -12.96 1.16 1.02
CA TYR A 56 -12.05 0.28 1.71
C TYR A 56 -12.34 -1.14 1.25
N SER A 57 -11.46 -1.71 0.44
CA SER A 57 -11.46 -3.14 0.13
C SER A 57 -10.14 -3.70 0.62
N SER A 58 -10.19 -4.87 1.26
CA SER A 58 -9.03 -5.55 1.84
C SER A 58 -8.02 -6.06 0.81
N THR A 59 -8.21 -5.78 -0.48
CA THR A 59 -7.30 -6.12 -1.57
C THR A 59 -6.87 -4.87 -2.34
N THR A 60 -5.64 -4.44 -2.05
CA THR A 60 -4.77 -3.68 -2.97
C THR A 60 -5.29 -2.31 -3.41
N GLY A 61 -5.34 -1.38 -2.48
CA GLY A 61 -5.31 0.06 -2.76
C GLY A 61 -4.67 0.74 -1.57
N VAL A 62 -3.40 1.12 -1.69
CA VAL A 62 -2.75 1.93 -0.66
C VAL A 62 -3.61 3.16 -0.50
N ASP A 63 -4.20 3.29 0.69
CA ASP A 63 -5.27 4.23 1.00
C ASP A 63 -4.92 5.66 0.55
N GLU A 64 -5.39 6.02 -0.65
CA GLU A 64 -5.11 7.31 -1.26
C GLU A 64 -5.69 8.48 -0.46
N GLN A 65 -6.51 8.28 0.59
CA GLN A 65 -6.99 9.39 1.41
C GLN A 65 -6.65 9.36 2.90
N GLN A 66 -5.87 8.38 3.33
CA GLN A 66 -5.21 8.34 4.64
C GLN A 66 -3.78 8.89 4.54
N LEU A 67 -3.22 8.97 3.32
CA LEU A 67 -1.94 9.63 3.08
C LEU A 67 -2.08 11.16 3.24
N PRO A 68 -1.16 11.82 3.97
CA PRO A 68 -1.11 13.27 4.06
C PRO A 68 -1.11 13.92 2.66
N TYR A 69 -1.78 15.06 2.51
CA TYR A 69 -1.91 15.76 1.22
C TYR A 69 -0.55 15.95 0.50
N ALA A 70 0.50 16.32 1.24
CA ALA A 70 1.83 16.48 0.67
C ALA A 70 2.41 15.16 0.10
N VAL A 71 2.22 14.04 0.80
CA VAL A 71 2.66 12.72 0.33
C VAL A 71 1.91 12.31 -0.93
N ARG A 72 0.59 12.53 -0.97
CA ARG A 72 -0.23 12.26 -2.16
C ARG A 72 0.24 13.05 -3.36
N GLN A 73 0.38 14.37 -3.19
CA GLN A 73 0.81 15.26 -4.25
C GLN A 73 2.22 14.92 -4.76
N ALA A 74 3.14 14.55 -3.86
CA ALA A 74 4.47 14.07 -4.23
C ALA A 74 4.40 12.76 -5.01
N SER A 75 3.55 11.83 -4.60
CA SER A 75 3.40 10.51 -5.24
C SER A 75 2.81 10.57 -6.64
N GLU A 76 1.87 11.47 -6.87
CA GLU A 76 1.30 11.71 -8.21
C GLU A 76 2.34 12.29 -9.17
N LYS A 77 3.25 13.15 -8.67
CA LYS A 77 4.26 13.83 -9.49
C LYS A 77 5.55 13.01 -9.67
N PHE A 78 5.96 12.30 -8.63
CA PHE A 78 7.26 11.66 -8.50
C PHE A 78 7.12 10.24 -7.93
N PRO A 79 6.50 9.32 -8.68
CA PRO A 79 6.27 7.97 -8.20
C PRO A 79 7.58 7.28 -7.81
N VAL A 80 7.54 6.55 -6.69
CA VAL A 80 8.70 5.84 -6.15
C VAL A 80 8.65 4.36 -6.55
N ILE A 81 9.75 3.88 -7.13
CA ILE A 81 9.94 2.47 -7.48
C ILE A 81 11.17 1.95 -6.74
N LEU A 82 11.00 0.86 -5.99
CA LEU A 82 12.07 0.13 -5.33
C LEU A 82 12.40 -1.12 -6.15
N TYR A 83 13.65 -1.26 -6.55
CA TYR A 83 14.15 -2.45 -7.26
C TYR A 83 14.90 -3.36 -6.29
N THR A 84 14.54 -4.65 -6.26
CA THR A 84 15.11 -5.66 -5.34
C THR A 84 15.40 -6.97 -6.07
N ASN A 85 16.06 -7.93 -5.41
CA ASN A 85 16.18 -9.32 -5.90
C ASN A 85 15.97 -10.33 -4.77
N THR A 86 15.91 -11.61 -5.16
CA THR A 86 16.01 -12.75 -4.26
C THR A 86 17.45 -12.85 -3.71
N GLY A 87 17.62 -12.68 -2.39
CA GLY A 87 18.93 -12.73 -1.73
C GLY A 87 19.51 -11.38 -1.28
N CYS A 88 18.84 -10.27 -1.57
CA CYS A 88 19.27 -8.95 -1.15
C CYS A 88 19.06 -8.70 0.35
N VAL A 89 20.16 -8.67 1.12
CA VAL A 89 20.16 -8.45 2.58
C VAL A 89 19.71 -7.02 2.95
N THR A 90 20.15 -6.02 2.20
CA THR A 90 19.86 -4.60 2.46
C THR A 90 18.49 -4.16 1.95
N CYS A 91 17.79 -4.97 1.16
CA CYS A 91 16.45 -4.67 0.65
C CYS A 91 15.41 -4.53 1.77
N LYS A 92 15.57 -5.26 2.88
CA LYS A 92 14.71 -5.09 4.05
C LYS A 92 14.87 -3.69 4.65
N GLN A 93 16.10 -3.19 4.76
CA GLN A 93 16.39 -1.85 5.28
C GLN A 93 15.86 -0.76 4.35
N ALA A 94 15.98 -0.96 3.04
CA ALA A 94 15.37 -0.09 2.03
C ALA A 94 13.85 0.03 2.18
N ARG A 95 13.14 -1.10 2.28
CA ARG A 95 11.69 -1.11 2.53
C ARG A 95 11.34 -0.44 3.87
N SER A 96 12.11 -0.71 4.93
CA SER A 96 11.90 -0.09 6.24
C SER A 96 12.09 1.43 6.21
N LEU A 97 13.04 1.96 5.43
CA LEU A 97 13.22 3.40 5.25
C LEU A 97 11.99 4.03 4.59
N LEU A 98 11.54 3.47 3.47
CA LEU A 98 10.38 4.00 2.73
C LEU A 98 9.09 3.91 3.54
N ASN A 99 8.84 2.76 4.17
CA ASN A 99 7.69 2.54 5.05
C ASN A 99 7.74 3.44 6.29
N GLY A 100 8.91 3.56 6.91
CA GLY A 100 9.11 4.47 8.03
C GLY A 100 8.75 5.89 7.64
N ARG A 101 9.07 6.29 6.40
CA ARG A 101 8.78 7.58 5.75
C ARG A 101 7.35 7.79 5.26
N GLY A 102 6.49 6.77 5.40
CA GLY A 102 5.13 6.82 4.87
C GLY A 102 5.11 7.08 3.36
N VAL A 103 6.19 6.77 2.66
CA VAL A 103 6.32 6.97 1.22
C VAL A 103 5.69 5.77 0.53
N PRO A 104 4.62 5.93 -0.27
CA PRO A 104 4.11 4.84 -1.07
C PRO A 104 5.09 4.52 -2.20
N PHE A 105 5.39 3.24 -2.39
CA PHE A 105 6.30 2.78 -3.44
C PHE A 105 5.77 1.52 -4.12
N THR A 106 6.14 1.35 -5.39
CA THR A 106 6.00 0.07 -6.09
C THR A 106 7.29 -0.71 -5.97
N GLU A 107 7.20 -1.95 -5.53
CA GLU A 107 8.35 -2.84 -5.52
C GLU A 107 8.42 -3.68 -6.79
N LYS A 108 9.58 -3.67 -7.44
CA LYS A 108 9.93 -4.53 -8.57
C LYS A 108 11.04 -5.48 -8.16
N MET A 109 10.68 -6.76 -8.03
CA MET A 109 11.65 -7.82 -7.77
C MET A 109 12.20 -8.32 -9.10
N LEU A 110 13.49 -8.11 -9.32
CA LEU A 110 14.24 -8.60 -10.46
C LEU A 110 14.78 -9.98 -10.12
N THR A 111 14.56 -10.93 -11.02
CA THR A 111 14.90 -12.34 -10.82
C THR A 111 15.85 -12.88 -11.87
N SER A 112 15.88 -12.27 -13.06
CA SER A 112 16.80 -12.65 -14.13
C SER A 112 18.03 -11.73 -14.17
N GLU A 113 19.17 -12.26 -14.64
CA GLU A 113 20.40 -11.46 -14.79
C GLU A 113 20.24 -10.38 -15.88
N GLU A 114 19.43 -10.65 -16.90
CA GLU A 114 19.11 -9.70 -17.95
C GLU A 114 18.33 -8.49 -17.40
N GLU A 115 17.33 -8.73 -16.53
CA GLU A 115 16.58 -7.68 -15.86
C GLU A 115 17.49 -6.78 -15.00
N ILE A 116 18.44 -7.42 -14.29
CA ILE A 116 19.41 -6.72 -13.47
C ILE A 116 20.34 -5.89 -14.36
N ALA A 117 20.89 -6.46 -15.42
CA ALA A 117 21.78 -5.74 -16.35
C ALA A 117 21.08 -4.56 -17.02
N GLU A 118 19.83 -4.74 -17.46
CA GLU A 118 19.02 -3.68 -18.05
C GLU A 118 18.76 -2.54 -17.06
N LEU A 119 18.46 -2.85 -15.80
CA LEU A 119 18.35 -1.82 -14.75
C LEU A 119 19.64 -1.00 -14.65
N GLY A 120 20.81 -1.65 -14.65
CA GLY A 120 22.09 -0.95 -14.62
C GLY A 120 22.22 0.06 -15.75
N ARG A 121 21.89 -0.36 -16.98
CA ARG A 121 21.90 0.52 -18.17
C ARG A 121 20.94 1.70 -18.01
N GLN A 122 19.72 1.45 -17.52
CA GLN A 122 18.72 2.51 -17.25
C GLN A 122 19.18 3.51 -16.19
N LEU A 123 19.92 3.04 -15.19
CA LEU A 123 20.46 3.86 -14.11
C LEU A 123 21.86 4.43 -14.41
N GLY A 124 22.36 4.24 -15.64
CA GLY A 124 23.62 4.81 -16.12
C GLY A 124 24.87 4.23 -15.45
N GLY A 125 24.88 2.93 -15.11
CA GLY A 125 26.07 2.27 -14.55
C GLY A 125 25.85 0.81 -14.18
N GLU A 126 26.63 0.33 -13.21
CA GLU A 126 26.49 -1.04 -12.70
C GLU A 126 25.23 -1.20 -11.86
N SER A 127 24.61 -2.38 -11.94
CA SER A 127 23.38 -2.74 -11.24
C SER A 127 23.66 -3.05 -9.77
N LEU A 128 23.43 -2.06 -8.92
CA LEU A 128 23.57 -2.22 -7.46
C LEU A 128 22.20 -2.31 -6.82
N LEU A 129 21.82 -3.49 -6.32
CA LEU A 129 20.56 -3.69 -5.62
C LEU A 129 20.74 -3.56 -4.09
N PRO A 130 19.76 -2.97 -3.38
CA PRO A 130 18.56 -2.34 -3.93
C PRO A 130 18.88 -1.00 -4.60
N SER A 131 18.08 -0.65 -5.60
CA SER A 131 18.09 0.68 -6.24
C SER A 131 16.72 1.33 -6.08
N ILE A 132 16.68 2.66 -6.13
CA ILE A 132 15.44 3.44 -6.06
C ILE A 132 15.33 4.37 -7.27
N SER A 133 14.11 4.50 -7.78
CA SER A 133 13.71 5.56 -8.70
C SER A 133 12.65 6.43 -8.06
N VAL A 134 12.79 7.75 -8.20
CA VAL A 134 11.87 8.78 -7.69
C VAL A 134 11.56 9.71 -8.87
N GLY A 135 10.44 9.46 -9.55
CA GLY A 135 10.10 10.14 -10.80
C GLY A 135 11.17 9.96 -11.88
N ARG A 136 11.92 11.02 -12.18
CA ARG A 136 13.01 11.02 -13.19
C ARG A 136 14.40 10.83 -12.59
N GLN A 137 14.52 10.91 -11.27
CA GLN A 137 15.80 10.75 -10.58
C GLN A 137 15.89 9.34 -10.02
N SER A 138 17.11 8.83 -9.87
CA SER A 138 17.33 7.50 -9.35
C SER A 138 18.66 7.41 -8.62
N ALA A 139 18.75 6.45 -7.69
CA ALA A 139 19.97 6.12 -6.98
C ALA A 139 20.21 4.62 -7.01
N ARG A 140 21.47 4.26 -7.28
CA ARG A 140 21.96 2.90 -7.28
C ARG A 140 22.49 2.53 -5.90
N GLY A 141 22.20 1.31 -5.46
CA GLY A 141 22.61 0.83 -4.15
C GLY A 141 21.85 1.47 -2.99
N PHE A 142 21.87 0.80 -1.84
CA PHE A 142 21.27 1.35 -0.62
C PHE A 142 22.19 2.38 0.03
N ALA A 143 21.80 3.65 -0.03
CA ALA A 143 22.47 4.76 0.65
C ALA A 143 21.42 5.64 1.35
N PRO A 144 21.18 5.45 2.66
CA PRO A 144 20.10 6.13 3.37
C PRO A 144 20.10 7.65 3.22
N ALA A 145 21.28 8.29 3.28
CA ALA A 145 21.41 9.75 3.15
C ALA A 145 20.93 10.21 1.76
N THR A 146 21.50 9.64 0.70
CA THR A 146 21.15 9.95 -0.69
C THR A 146 19.67 9.66 -1.00
N TRP A 147 19.12 8.58 -0.46
CA TRP A 147 17.70 8.25 -0.65
C TRP A 147 16.80 9.27 0.03
N ASN A 148 17.12 9.71 1.24
CA ASN A 148 16.36 10.75 1.92
C ASN A 148 16.43 12.07 1.15
N GLU A 149 17.61 12.49 0.69
CA GLU A 149 17.80 13.70 -0.12
C GLU A 149 16.95 13.67 -1.40
N LEU A 150 16.92 12.54 -2.12
CA LEU A 150 16.08 12.38 -3.30
C LEU A 150 14.59 12.49 -2.97
N LEU A 151 14.15 11.87 -1.88
CA LEU A 151 12.75 11.92 -1.48
C LEU A 151 12.36 13.32 -0.96
N ASP A 152 13.25 14.01 -0.24
CA ASP A 152 13.07 15.40 0.20
C ASP A 152 12.95 16.33 -1.03
N ALA A 153 13.84 16.19 -2.01
CA ALA A 153 13.80 16.97 -3.25
C ALA A 153 12.52 16.72 -4.07
N ALA A 154 11.97 15.51 -4.01
CA ALA A 154 10.69 15.15 -4.62
C ALA A 154 9.47 15.62 -3.79
N GLY A 155 9.68 16.25 -2.62
CA GLY A 155 8.61 16.81 -1.80
C GLY A 155 7.93 15.80 -0.87
N TYR A 156 8.49 14.60 -0.72
CA TYR A 156 8.03 13.68 0.32
C TYR A 156 8.52 14.18 1.68
N PRO A 157 7.63 14.36 2.68
CA PRO A 157 8.02 14.84 4.01
C PRO A 157 8.93 13.85 4.73
N ALA A 158 9.95 14.36 5.41
CA ALA A 158 10.70 13.59 6.40
C ALA A 158 9.81 13.30 7.63
N ASN A 159 9.96 12.12 8.26
CA ASN A 159 9.21 11.73 9.47
C ASN A 159 9.58 12.51 10.73
N THR A 160 10.07 13.73 10.60
CA THR A 160 10.40 14.56 11.75
C THR A 160 9.27 15.53 12.01
N PRO A 161 8.33 15.22 12.93
CA PRO A 161 7.57 16.24 13.60
C PRO A 161 8.41 16.73 14.78
N GLN A 162 9.44 17.53 14.51
CA GLN A 162 9.75 18.59 15.45
C GLN A 162 9.53 19.88 14.69
N ARG A 163 8.31 20.40 14.82
CA ARG A 163 8.10 21.84 14.91
C ARG A 163 9.28 22.37 15.73
N ALA A 164 10.23 23.03 15.07
CA ALA A 164 11.14 23.92 15.77
C ALA A 164 10.20 24.94 16.41
N LYS A 165 9.85 24.70 17.68
CA LYS A 165 9.26 25.73 18.51
C LYS A 165 10.26 26.89 18.37
N PRO A 166 9.88 28.06 17.84
CA PRO A 166 10.77 29.20 17.95
C PRO A 166 11.00 29.36 19.44
N SER A 167 12.23 29.10 19.89
CA SER A 167 12.71 29.57 21.18
C SER A 167 12.49 31.07 21.11
N ARG A 168 11.41 31.51 21.78
CA ARG A 168 11.02 32.90 21.95
C ARG A 168 12.32 33.64 22.23
N GLY A 169 12.69 34.50 21.28
CA GLY A 169 13.97 35.19 21.28
C GLY A 169 14.23 35.77 22.66
N ALA A 170 15.44 35.50 23.15
CA ALA A 170 16.04 36.33 24.16
C ALA A 170 16.09 37.78 23.65
N ALA A 171 15.71 38.69 24.53
CA ALA A 171 16.20 40.07 24.67
C ALA A 171 16.05 41.05 23.49
N VAL A 172 15.13 42.01 23.66
CA VAL A 172 15.26 43.47 23.44
C VAL A 172 14.08 44.07 24.25
N GLU A 173 14.15 44.98 25.22
CA GLU A 173 15.15 45.87 25.84
C GLU A 173 14.65 46.15 27.27
#